data_AF-A0A812W465-F1
#
_entry.id   AF-A0A812W465-F1
#
_cell.length_a   1.000
_cell.length_b   1.000
_cell.length_c   1.000
_cell.angle_alpha   90.00
_cell.angle_beta   90.00
_cell.angle_gamma   90.00
#
_symmetry.space_group_name_H-M   'P 1'
#
loop_
_entity.id
_entity.type
_entity.pdbx_description
1 polymer ?
#
loop_
_entity_poly.entity_id
_entity_poly.type
_entity_poly.pdbx_seq_one_letter_code
_entity_poly.pdbx_strand_id
1 'polypeptide(L)'
;DARRYYQVHQRRCGVRISHIHASAAGKLKPDDVLLSIDGQTVGHDGKVPMDTCHTRVSLWVLFAEKLTKESCTIRILRKNKEQDLTVRLKPYRPIIPEDPYCPGTQDYFIVAGLVFQPVS
;
A
#
# COMPACT_ATOMS: atom_id res chain seq x y z
N ASP A 1 -10.64 -21.43 -8.64
CA ASP A 1 -11.12 -20.06 -8.38
C ASP A 1 -10.41 -19.50 -7.15
N ALA A 2 -9.68 -18.41 -7.31
CA ALA A 2 -8.86 -17.83 -6.24
C ALA A 2 -9.70 -17.35 -5.04
N ARG A 3 -10.93 -16.87 -5.26
CA ARG A 3 -11.79 -16.38 -4.17
C ARG A 3 -12.20 -17.49 -3.22
N ARG A 4 -12.52 -18.67 -3.76
CA ARG A 4 -12.88 -19.86 -2.98
C ARG A 4 -11.70 -20.37 -2.15
N TYR A 5 -10.48 -20.27 -2.68
CA TYR A 5 -9.26 -20.65 -1.96
C TYR A 5 -9.02 -19.76 -0.73
N TYR A 6 -9.17 -18.44 -0.89
CA TYR A 6 -9.05 -17.48 0.22
C TYR A 6 -10.32 -17.34 1.07
N GLN A 7 -11.33 -18.19 0.84
CA GLN A 7 -12.59 -18.23 1.59
C GLN A 7 -13.35 -16.89 1.58
N VAL A 8 -13.18 -16.11 0.52
CA VAL A 8 -13.96 -14.90 0.29
C VAL A 8 -15.36 -15.33 -0.14
N HIS A 9 -16.33 -15.23 0.77
CA HIS A 9 -17.72 -15.60 0.48
C HIS A 9 -18.31 -14.78 -0.68
N GLN A 10 -19.26 -15.36 -1.43
CA GLN A 10 -19.74 -14.88 -2.73
C GLN A 10 -20.22 -13.42 -2.79
N ARG A 11 -20.59 -12.80 -1.66
CA ARG A 11 -20.98 -11.38 -1.60
C ARG A 11 -19.84 -10.41 -1.32
N ARG A 12 -18.64 -10.89 -1.00
CA ARG A 12 -17.52 -10.05 -0.57
C ARG A 12 -16.52 -9.89 -1.70
N CYS A 13 -15.99 -8.68 -1.83
CA CYS A 13 -14.95 -8.33 -2.78
C CYS A 13 -13.76 -7.76 -2.02
N GLY A 14 -12.58 -7.87 -2.63
CA GLY A 14 -11.35 -7.38 -2.04
C GLY A 14 -10.15 -7.76 -2.90
N VAL A 15 -8.99 -7.23 -2.52
CA VAL A 15 -7.72 -7.51 -3.20
C VAL A 15 -6.76 -8.24 -2.26
N ARG A 16 -6.02 -9.20 -2.82
CA ARG A 16 -4.99 -9.94 -2.07
C ARG A 16 -3.74 -9.09 -1.93
N ILE A 17 -3.22 -8.97 -0.72
CA ILE A 17 -1.96 -8.30 -0.44
C ILE A 17 -0.80 -9.19 -0.89
N SER A 18 0.00 -8.69 -1.83
CA SER A 18 1.22 -9.37 -2.31
C SER A 18 2.46 -8.90 -1.57
N HIS A 19 2.61 -7.58 -1.42
CA HIS A 19 3.78 -6.94 -0.80
C HIS A 19 3.33 -5.92 0.24
N ILE A 20 4.18 -5.69 1.24
CA ILE A 20 3.87 -4.81 2.38
C ILE A 20 4.93 -3.73 2.47
N HIS A 21 4.47 -2.48 2.52
CA HIS A 21 5.33 -1.33 2.77
C HIS A 21 5.63 -1.15 4.26
N ALA A 22 6.71 -0.44 4.59
CA ALA A 22 7.16 -0.16 5.96
C ALA A 22 6.10 0.50 6.87
N SER A 23 5.09 1.15 6.29
CA SER A 23 3.95 1.75 7.01
C SER A 23 3.09 0.68 7.68
N ALA A 24 2.90 -0.47 7.05
CA ALA A 24 2.04 -1.56 7.51
C ALA A 24 2.82 -2.79 8.00
N ALA A 25 4.15 -2.69 8.06
CA ALA A 25 5.03 -3.75 8.57
C ALA A 25 4.61 -4.18 9.97
N GLY A 26 4.50 -5.49 10.19
CA GLY A 26 4.07 -6.11 11.44
C GLY A 26 2.55 -6.12 11.68
N LYS A 27 1.76 -5.35 10.93
CA LYS A 27 0.28 -5.34 11.04
C LYS A 27 -0.36 -6.19 9.94
N LEU A 28 -0.01 -5.90 8.68
CA LEU A 28 -0.43 -6.68 7.53
C LEU A 28 0.52 -7.85 7.28
N LYS A 29 0.01 -8.90 6.65
CA LYS A 29 0.76 -10.08 6.20
C LYS A 29 0.46 -10.35 4.73
N PRO A 30 1.41 -10.95 3.98
CA PRO A 30 1.10 -11.44 2.65
C PRO A 30 -0.09 -12.41 2.71
N ASP A 31 -0.85 -12.49 1.63
CA ASP A 31 -2.08 -13.30 1.50
C ASP A 31 -3.30 -12.83 2.32
N ASP A 32 -3.18 -11.77 3.11
CA ASP A 32 -4.35 -11.09 3.65
C ASP A 32 -5.20 -10.51 2.51
N VAL A 33 -6.52 -10.62 2.63
CA VAL A 33 -7.45 -9.99 1.67
C VAL A 33 -7.93 -8.67 2.25
N LEU A 34 -7.65 -7.58 1.55
CA LEU A 34 -8.11 -6.24 1.86
C LEU A 34 -9.59 -6.09 1.47
N LEU A 35 -10.45 -5.81 2.44
CA LEU A 35 -11.91 -5.66 2.24
C LEU A 35 -12.35 -4.19 2.19
N SER A 36 -11.85 -3.35 3.09
CA SER A 36 -12.18 -1.93 3.13
C SER A 36 -11.06 -1.09 3.71
N ILE A 37 -11.03 0.18 3.32
CA ILE A 37 -10.14 1.23 3.85
C ILE A 37 -11.01 2.39 4.32
N ASP A 38 -10.90 2.77 5.58
CA ASP A 38 -11.67 3.86 6.22
C ASP A 38 -13.18 3.78 5.96
N GLY A 39 -13.72 2.56 5.96
CA GLY A 39 -15.14 2.30 5.68
C GLY A 39 -15.50 2.17 4.20
N GLN A 40 -14.62 2.55 3.27
CA GLN A 40 -14.85 2.37 1.83
C GLN A 40 -14.50 0.95 1.38
N THR A 41 -15.47 0.27 0.75
CA THR A 41 -15.28 -1.12 0.26
C THR A 41 -14.38 -1.18 -0.96
N VAL A 42 -13.47 -2.16 -0.96
CA VAL A 42 -12.55 -2.39 -2.07
C VAL A 42 -13.12 -3.46 -2.99
N GLY A 43 -13.21 -3.14 -4.28
CA GLY A 43 -13.60 -4.10 -5.30
C GLY A 43 -12.54 -5.17 -5.55
N HIS A 44 -12.95 -6.23 -6.25
CA HIS A 44 -12.01 -7.26 -6.72
C HIS A 44 -11.00 -6.74 -7.77
N ASP A 45 -11.32 -5.60 -8.38
CA ASP A 45 -10.54 -4.86 -9.35
C ASP A 45 -9.58 -3.85 -8.70
N GLY A 46 -9.55 -3.77 -7.36
CA GLY A 46 -8.73 -2.80 -6.63
C GLY A 46 -9.25 -1.36 -6.74
N LYS A 47 -10.53 -1.20 -7.09
CA LYS A 47 -11.18 0.10 -7.17
C LYS A 47 -12.11 0.35 -5.99
N VAL A 48 -12.28 1.62 -5.65
CA VAL A 48 -13.19 2.11 -4.62
C VAL A 48 -14.22 3.05 -5.24
N PRO A 49 -15.46 3.11 -4.71
CA PRO A 49 -16.45 4.08 -5.15
C PRO A 49 -16.04 5.48 -4.69
N MET A 50 -16.08 6.46 -5.61
CA MET A 50 -15.91 7.87 -5.29
C MET A 50 -17.29 8.53 -5.22
N ASP A 51 -17.67 9.01 -4.04
CA ASP A 51 -19.00 9.60 -3.80
C ASP A 51 -19.27 10.82 -4.70
N THR A 52 -18.23 11.60 -5.00
CA THR A 52 -18.34 12.85 -5.77
C THR A 52 -18.76 12.64 -7.23
N CYS A 53 -18.38 11.52 -7.87
CA CYS A 53 -18.58 11.32 -9.31
C CYS A 53 -19.24 9.99 -9.68
N HIS A 54 -19.78 9.25 -8.69
CA HIS A 54 -20.40 7.92 -8.87
C HIS A 54 -19.53 6.95 -9.71
N THR A 55 -18.20 7.14 -9.68
CA THR A 55 -17.25 6.40 -10.50
C THR A 55 -16.38 5.53 -9.60
N ARG A 56 -15.90 4.42 -10.15
CA ARG A 56 -14.93 3.54 -9.49
C ARG A 56 -13.52 4.00 -9.85
N VAL A 57 -12.79 4.52 -8.86
CA VAL A 57 -11.40 4.99 -9.02
C VAL A 57 -10.43 4.01 -8.38
N SER A 58 -9.15 4.11 -8.73
CA SER A 58 -8.11 3.30 -8.09
C SER A 58 -8.08 3.56 -6.59
N LEU A 59 -7.91 2.49 -5.79
CA LEU A 59 -7.69 2.58 -4.34
C LEU A 59 -6.58 3.58 -3.96
N TRP A 60 -5.60 3.80 -4.85
CA TRP A 60 -4.52 4.75 -4.66
C TRP A 60 -5.00 6.16 -4.29
N VAL A 61 -6.15 6.59 -4.81
CA VAL A 61 -6.71 7.92 -4.55
C VAL A 61 -6.95 8.14 -3.05
N LEU A 62 -7.36 7.10 -2.30
CA LEU A 62 -7.56 7.20 -0.85
C LEU A 62 -6.27 7.46 -0.07
N PHE A 63 -5.13 7.08 -0.63
CA PHE A 63 -3.83 7.35 -0.02
C PHE A 63 -3.28 8.71 -0.46
N ALA A 64 -3.61 9.16 -1.67
CA ALA A 64 -3.22 10.47 -2.18
C ALA A 64 -3.87 11.63 -1.40
N GLU A 65 -5.09 11.43 -0.90
CA GLU A 65 -5.81 12.42 -0.08
C GLU A 65 -5.33 12.49 1.38
N LYS A 66 -4.52 11.53 1.84
CA LYS A 66 -4.11 11.43 3.24
C LYS A 66 -2.79 12.12 3.51
N LEU A 67 -2.68 12.70 4.70
CA LEU A 67 -1.44 13.32 5.15
C LEU A 67 -0.50 12.30 5.80
N THR A 68 0.79 12.59 5.71
CA THR A 68 1.82 11.79 6.39
C THR A 68 1.59 11.84 7.91
N LYS A 69 1.73 10.69 8.59
CA LYS A 69 1.48 10.47 10.04
C LYS A 69 0.01 10.28 10.44
N GLU A 70 -0.95 10.40 9.52
CA GLU A 70 -2.34 10.06 9.80
C GLU A 70 -2.52 8.55 9.98
N SER A 71 -3.55 8.19 10.76
CA SER A 71 -3.98 6.81 10.91
C SER A 71 -5.08 6.47 9.93
N CYS A 72 -5.03 5.26 9.39
CA CYS A 72 -6.02 4.69 8.49
C CYS A 72 -6.49 3.36 9.07
N THR A 73 -7.80 3.11 9.04
CA THR A 73 -8.41 1.86 9.50
C THR A 73 -8.63 0.94 8.30
N ILE A 74 -8.01 -0.23 8.35
CA ILE A 74 -8.01 -1.21 7.28
C ILE A 74 -8.73 -2.46 7.77
N ARG A 75 -9.77 -2.88 7.05
CA ARG A 75 -10.44 -4.16 7.31
C ARG A 75 -9.85 -5.23 6.41
N ILE A 76 -9.37 -6.30 7.02
CA ILE A 76 -8.80 -7.44 6.32
C ILE A 76 -9.52 -8.74 6.64
N LEU A 77 -9.41 -9.71 5.75
CA LEU A 77 -9.75 -11.11 5.98
C LEU A 77 -8.44 -11.91 6.07
N ARG A 78 -8.20 -12.50 7.24
CA ARG A 78 -7.03 -13.37 7.49
C ARG A 78 -7.54 -14.69 8.05
N LYS A 79 -7.26 -15.81 7.36
CA LYS A 79 -7.71 -17.16 7.77
C LYS A 79 -9.22 -17.19 8.11
N ASN A 80 -10.04 -16.62 7.23
CA ASN A 80 -11.50 -16.50 7.39
C ASN A 80 -12.00 -15.66 8.56
N LYS A 81 -11.11 -14.89 9.22
CA LYS A 81 -11.49 -13.97 10.29
C LYS A 81 -11.29 -12.55 9.82
N GLU A 82 -12.34 -11.74 10.00
CA GLU A 82 -12.25 -10.30 9.78
C GLU A 82 -11.52 -9.64 10.94
N GLN A 83 -10.63 -8.71 10.60
CA GLN A 83 -9.86 -7.94 11.55
C GLN A 83 -9.79 -6.50 11.08
N ASP A 84 -10.09 -5.57 11.98
CA ASP A 84 -9.88 -4.15 11.76
C ASP A 84 -8.51 -3.78 12.34
N LEU A 85 -7.66 -3.21 11.49
CA LEU A 85 -6.29 -2.83 11.81
C LEU A 85 -6.11 -1.35 11.56
N THR A 86 -5.70 -0.62 12.59
CA THR A 86 -5.30 0.78 12.42
C THR A 86 -3.82 0.86 12.06
N VAL A 87 -3.49 1.44 10.92
CA VAL A 87 -2.12 1.63 10.42
C VAL A 87 -1.79 3.12 10.40
N ARG A 88 -0.58 3.49 10.83
CA ARG A 88 -0.11 4.88 10.75
C ARG A 88 0.70 5.05 9.48
N LEU A 89 0.29 5.97 8.62
CA LEU A 89 0.93 6.20 7.34
C LEU A 89 2.29 6.88 7.53
N LYS A 90 3.31 6.29 6.92
CA LYS A 90 4.66 6.85 6.82
C LYS A 90 4.88 7.35 5.39
N PRO A 91 5.75 8.35 5.18
CA PRO A 91 6.04 8.82 3.84
C PRO A 91 6.66 7.66 3.04
N TYR A 92 6.23 7.53 1.78
CA TYR A 92 6.83 6.58 0.85
C TYR A 92 8.28 7.00 0.61
N ARG A 93 9.22 6.06 0.79
CA ARG A 93 10.63 6.27 0.49
C ARG A 93 11.06 5.16 -0.47
N PRO A 94 11.17 5.45 -1.78
CA PRO A 94 11.64 4.45 -2.72
C PRO A 94 13.11 4.12 -2.43
N ILE A 95 13.53 2.90 -2.80
CA ILE A 95 14.93 2.45 -2.65
C ILE A 95 15.86 3.28 -3.53
N ILE A 96 15.37 3.61 -4.74
CA ILE A 96 16.02 4.51 -5.68
C ILE A 96 15.24 5.83 -5.62
N PRO A 97 15.87 6.94 -5.18
CA PRO A 97 15.21 8.24 -5.15
C PRO A 97 14.74 8.66 -6.54
N GLU A 98 13.47 9.04 -6.69
CA GLU A 98 12.90 9.46 -7.98
C GLU A 98 13.28 10.91 -8.36
N ASP A 99 13.70 11.72 -7.39
CA ASP A 99 14.08 13.12 -7.60
C ASP A 99 15.63 13.28 -7.60
N PRO A 100 16.26 13.46 -8.78
CA PRO A 100 17.69 13.68 -8.90
C PRO A 100 18.14 15.06 -8.37
N TYR A 101 17.22 15.96 -8.04
CA TYR A 101 17.50 17.32 -7.57
C TYR A 101 17.24 17.51 -6.07
N CYS A 102 17.02 16.42 -5.31
CA CYS A 102 16.95 16.48 -3.86
C CYS A 102 18.27 17.11 -3.32
N PRO A 103 18.23 18.20 -2.54
CA PRO A 103 19.44 18.91 -2.15
C PRO A 103 20.26 18.07 -1.16
N GLY A 104 21.33 17.47 -1.68
CA GLY A 104 22.26 16.59 -0.97
C GLY A 104 22.01 15.13 -1.37
N THR A 105 22.85 14.47 -2.15
CA THR A 105 24.27 14.66 -2.42
C THR A 105 24.59 13.78 -3.63
N GLN A 106 25.33 14.27 -4.62
CA GLN A 106 26.07 13.37 -5.53
C GLN A 106 27.23 12.77 -4.73
N ASP A 107 26.90 11.90 -3.77
CA ASP A 107 27.89 11.21 -2.97
C ASP A 107 28.60 10.21 -3.88
N TYR A 108 29.87 10.46 -4.15
CA TYR A 108 30.72 9.47 -4.76
C TYR A 108 32.01 9.33 -3.95
N PHE A 109 32.61 8.16 -4.00
CA PHE A 109 33.93 7.96 -3.44
C PHE A 109 34.80 7.16 -4.41
N ILE A 110 36.11 7.41 -4.34
CA ILE A 110 37.08 6.82 -5.27
C ILE A 110 38.08 5.97 -4.49
N VAL A 111 38.26 4.72 -4.91
CA VAL A 111 39.29 3.80 -4.38
C VAL A 111 40.07 3.19 -5.52
N ALA A 112 41.38 3.42 -5.57
CA ALA A 112 42.28 2.88 -6.60
C ALA A 112 41.80 3.14 -8.05
N GLY A 113 41.16 4.28 -8.30
CA GLY A 113 40.61 4.66 -9.61
C GLY A 113 39.20 4.14 -9.90
N LEU A 114 38.60 3.37 -8.99
CA LEU A 114 37.20 2.95 -9.08
C LEU A 114 36.30 3.99 -8.43
N VAL A 115 35.28 4.45 -9.16
CA VAL A 115 34.29 5.43 -8.70
C VAL A 115 33.02 4.69 -8.28
N PHE A 116 32.58 4.92 -7.05
CA PHE A 116 31.35 4.37 -6.48
C PHE A 116 30.36 5.50 -6.23
N GLN A 117 29.12 5.36 -6.70
CA GLN A 117 28.03 6.30 -6.47
C GLN A 117 26.72 5.53 -6.19
N PRO A 118 25.79 6.07 -5.38
CA PRO A 118 24.44 5.53 -5.25
C PRO A 118 23.71 5.51 -6.60
N VAL A 119 22.80 4.53 -6.76
CA VAL A 119 21.90 4.50 -7.92
C VAL A 119 20.71 5.41 -7.61
N SER A 120 20.54 6.44 -8.45
CA SER A 120 19.41 7.37 -8.47
C SER A 120 18.71 7.32 -9.81
#